data_AF-A0A7W1M0D1-F1
#
_entry.id   AF-A0A7W1M0D1-F1
#
_cell.length_a   1.000
_cell.length_b   1.000
_cell.length_c   1.000
_cell.angle_alpha   90.00
_cell.angle_beta   90.00
_cell.angle_gamma   90.00
#
_symmetry.space_group_name_H-M   'P 1'
#
loop_
_entity.id
_entity.type
_entity.pdbx_description
1 polymer ?
#
loop_
_entity_poly.entity_id
_entity_poly.type
_entity_poly.pdbx_seq_one_letter_code
_entity_poly.pdbx_strand_id
1 'polypeptide(L)'
;MSTMHPLSRLRRVFLLALASTLVCAAGAAAMTSHAGWPADQHLIMDKGPAGRANTLSGVAGMHNYLLGGYGDDTIYGGPAGDVIWGDYHESGWPSHQTAIIHAGNGKNFIYANDTVNYVWTGTNPATVVHAHEGSGAIHCENPRIVVFTSHHALPHYSLHGCRHISFFSVGY
;
A
#
# COMPACT_ATOMS: atom_id res chain seq x y z
N MET A 1 -11.40 63.30 56.02
CA MET A 1 -10.34 62.40 55.50
C MET A 1 -10.97 61.55 54.42
N SER A 2 -10.68 61.89 53.17
CA SER A 2 -11.35 61.37 51.98
C SER A 2 -10.91 59.96 51.61
N THR A 3 -11.88 59.17 51.19
CA THR A 3 -11.77 57.88 50.52
C THR A 3 -11.16 58.04 49.12
N MET A 4 -10.31 57.09 48.71
CA MET A 4 -10.04 56.82 47.28
C MET A 4 -9.44 55.40 47.13
N HIS A 5 -10.20 54.51 46.50
CA HIS A 5 -9.75 53.20 46.03
C HIS A 5 -8.93 53.36 44.73
N PRO A 6 -7.78 52.71 44.56
CA PRO A 6 -7.24 52.43 43.24
C PRO A 6 -7.80 51.12 42.69
N LEU A 7 -8.78 51.26 41.80
CA LEU A 7 -9.11 50.28 40.76
C LEU A 7 -7.86 49.98 39.92
N SER A 8 -7.40 48.72 39.91
CA SER A 8 -6.71 48.14 38.73
C SER A 8 -6.52 46.63 38.84
N ARG A 9 -7.53 45.90 39.32
CA ARG A 9 -7.53 44.42 39.33
C ARG A 9 -8.12 43.75 38.07
N LEU A 10 -8.48 44.51 37.03
CA LEU A 10 -9.29 44.00 35.91
C LEU A 10 -8.72 44.32 34.52
N ARG A 11 -7.40 44.20 34.34
CA ARG A 11 -6.81 44.32 32.99
C ARG A 11 -5.71 43.32 32.64
N ARG A 12 -5.45 42.32 33.49
CA ARG A 12 -4.40 41.32 33.26
C ARG A 12 -4.89 39.86 33.26
N VAL A 13 -6.20 39.62 33.20
CA VAL A 13 -6.76 38.25 33.18
C VAL A 13 -7.29 37.86 31.79
N PHE A 14 -7.36 38.78 30.83
CA PHE A 14 -7.94 38.53 29.50
C PHE A 14 -6.91 38.34 28.36
N LEU A 15 -5.72 37.80 28.65
CA LEU A 15 -4.73 37.46 27.61
C LEU A 15 -4.11 36.06 27.77
N LEU A 16 -4.71 35.19 28.59
CA LEU A 16 -4.24 33.82 28.83
C LEU A 16 -5.25 32.74 28.40
N ALA A 17 -6.32 33.09 27.70
CA ALA A 17 -7.40 32.17 27.35
C ALA A 17 -7.49 31.82 25.86
N LEU A 18 -6.40 31.96 25.08
CA LEU A 18 -6.48 31.79 23.62
C LEU A 18 -5.21 31.22 22.98
N ALA A 19 -4.58 30.20 23.57
CA ALA A 19 -3.43 29.55 22.92
C ALA A 19 -3.13 28.14 23.42
N SER A 20 -4.12 27.26 23.64
CA SER A 20 -3.80 25.85 23.98
C SER A 20 -4.90 24.83 23.64
N THR A 21 -5.66 25.04 22.57
CA THR A 21 -6.31 23.90 21.90
C THR A 21 -5.42 23.50 20.73
N LEU A 22 -4.26 22.92 21.05
CA LEU A 22 -3.51 22.16 20.06
C LEU A 22 -4.38 20.92 19.78
N VAL A 23 -5.17 21.01 18.72
CA VAL A 23 -5.93 19.88 18.19
C VAL A 23 -4.90 18.81 17.89
N CYS A 24 -4.90 17.73 18.67
CA CYS A 24 -4.29 16.48 18.28
C CYS A 24 -5.05 16.00 17.04
N ALA A 25 -4.64 16.48 15.86
CA ALA A 25 -4.94 15.80 14.62
C ALA A 25 -4.14 14.50 14.68
N ALA A 26 -4.75 13.47 15.27
CA ALA A 26 -4.27 12.11 15.07
C ALA A 26 -4.21 11.93 13.55
N GLY A 27 -3.01 11.79 13.00
CA GLY A 27 -2.85 11.42 11.60
C GLY A 27 -3.56 10.09 11.45
N ALA A 28 -4.72 10.10 10.78
CA ALA A 28 -5.33 8.86 10.34
C ALA A 28 -4.31 8.24 9.38
N ALA A 29 -3.69 7.12 9.78
CA ALA A 29 -2.93 6.32 8.85
C ALA A 29 -3.87 6.00 7.68
N ALA A 30 -3.50 6.40 6.48
CA ALA A 30 -4.27 6.08 5.29
C ALA A 30 -4.21 4.56 5.12
N MET A 31 -5.29 3.87 5.45
CA MET A 31 -5.39 2.42 5.27
C MET A 31 -5.72 2.11 3.83
N THR A 32 -5.05 1.09 3.27
CA THR A 32 -5.40 0.55 1.95
C THR A 32 -6.87 0.13 1.95
N SER A 33 -7.63 0.59 0.95
CA SER A 33 -9.03 0.18 0.79
C SER A 33 -9.09 -1.31 0.48
N HIS A 34 -9.95 -2.04 1.19
CA HIS A 34 -10.25 -3.45 0.94
C HIS A 34 -11.47 -3.63 0.01
N ALA A 35 -11.97 -2.54 -0.57
CA ALA A 35 -13.12 -2.60 -1.46
C ALA A 35 -12.82 -3.49 -2.68
N GLY A 36 -13.71 -4.44 -2.95
CA GLY A 36 -13.57 -5.38 -4.06
C GLY A 36 -12.62 -6.55 -3.81
N TRP A 37 -11.87 -6.56 -2.71
CA TRP A 37 -11.02 -7.71 -2.33
C TRP A 37 -11.88 -8.95 -2.09
N PRO A 38 -11.35 -10.15 -2.37
CA PRO A 38 -12.01 -11.40 -2.01
C PRO A 38 -12.05 -11.59 -0.48
N ALA A 39 -12.70 -12.66 -0.02
CA ALA A 39 -12.62 -13.05 1.39
C ALA A 39 -11.21 -13.55 1.75
N ASP A 40 -10.74 -13.25 2.95
CA ASP A 40 -9.51 -13.84 3.50
C ASP A 40 -9.75 -15.29 3.90
N GLN A 41 -9.33 -16.21 3.03
CA GLN A 41 -9.46 -17.65 3.24
C GLN A 41 -8.13 -18.29 3.61
N HIS A 42 -7.01 -17.72 3.17
CA HIS A 42 -5.68 -18.24 3.43
C HIS A 42 -4.63 -17.14 3.45
N LEU A 43 -4.02 -16.92 4.62
CA LEU A 43 -2.98 -15.91 4.81
C LEU A 43 -1.59 -16.54 4.91
N ILE A 44 -0.66 -16.06 4.08
CA ILE A 44 0.78 -16.27 4.22
C ILE A 44 1.46 -14.90 4.30
N MET A 45 2.26 -14.69 5.33
CA MET A 45 2.92 -13.41 5.59
C MET A 45 4.36 -13.65 6.05
N ASP A 46 5.34 -13.02 5.39
CA ASP A 46 6.74 -13.08 5.83
C ASP A 46 7.02 -12.12 6.98
N LYS A 47 6.94 -12.63 8.21
CA LYS A 47 7.30 -11.87 9.43
C LYS A 47 8.78 -12.00 9.79
N GLY A 48 9.60 -12.49 8.88
CA GLY A 48 11.02 -12.77 9.06
C GLY A 48 11.87 -11.50 9.19
N PRO A 49 13.16 -11.67 9.54
CA PRO A 49 14.11 -10.56 9.51
C PRO A 49 14.41 -10.13 8.07
N ALA A 50 14.86 -8.89 7.92
CA ALA A 50 15.23 -8.32 6.62
C ALA A 50 16.38 -9.09 5.93
N GLY A 51 16.38 -9.08 4.60
CA GLY A 51 17.41 -9.66 3.74
C GLY A 51 17.27 -11.17 3.49
N ARG A 52 16.15 -11.78 3.90
CA ARG A 52 15.87 -13.19 3.65
C ARG A 52 15.03 -13.35 2.38
N ALA A 53 15.38 -14.32 1.56
CA ALA A 53 14.54 -14.72 0.45
C ALA A 53 13.51 -15.78 0.87
N ASN A 54 12.24 -15.58 0.49
CA ASN A 54 11.18 -16.56 0.75
C ASN A 54 10.43 -16.92 -0.53
N THR A 55 9.70 -18.04 -0.45
CA THR A 55 8.74 -18.43 -1.46
C THR A 55 7.38 -18.57 -0.81
N LEU A 56 6.43 -17.74 -1.24
CA LEU A 56 5.05 -17.75 -0.77
C LEU A 56 4.20 -18.39 -1.87
N SER A 57 3.49 -19.46 -1.55
CA SER A 57 2.65 -20.16 -2.51
C SER A 57 1.23 -20.29 -2.00
N GLY A 58 0.29 -19.69 -2.72
CA GLY A 58 -1.13 -19.79 -2.42
C GLY A 58 -1.68 -21.20 -2.56
N VAL A 59 -2.79 -21.46 -1.89
CA VAL A 59 -3.53 -22.72 -1.97
C VAL A 59 -4.54 -22.63 -3.12
N ALA A 60 -4.53 -23.64 -3.99
CA ALA A 60 -5.47 -23.72 -5.09
C ALA A 60 -6.93 -23.80 -4.58
N GLY A 61 -7.83 -23.08 -5.26
CA GLY A 61 -9.26 -23.05 -4.91
C GLY A 61 -9.61 -22.15 -3.73
N MET A 62 -8.64 -21.45 -3.15
CA MET A 62 -8.84 -20.44 -2.11
C MET A 62 -8.39 -19.07 -2.60
N HIS A 63 -9.02 -18.04 -2.07
CA HIS A 63 -8.54 -16.67 -2.12
C HIS A 63 -7.42 -16.49 -1.09
N ASN A 64 -6.24 -16.15 -1.57
CA ASN A 64 -5.03 -16.05 -0.76
C ASN A 64 -4.71 -14.59 -0.46
N TYR A 65 -4.15 -14.37 0.71
CA TYR A 65 -3.49 -13.14 1.11
C TYR A 65 -2.01 -13.48 1.22
N LEU A 66 -1.23 -13.07 0.24
CA LEU A 66 0.19 -13.41 0.11
C LEU A 66 1.02 -12.14 0.29
N LEU A 67 1.64 -12.02 1.45
CA LEU A 67 2.26 -10.79 1.91
C LEU A 67 3.77 -11.01 2.09
N GLY A 68 4.55 -10.64 1.07
CA GLY A 68 6.01 -10.62 1.12
C GLY A 68 6.54 -9.59 2.11
N GLY A 69 7.78 -9.74 2.53
CA GLY A 69 8.41 -8.94 3.58
C GLY A 69 9.70 -8.27 3.13
N TYR A 70 10.58 -8.03 4.08
CA TYR A 70 11.87 -7.41 3.82
C TYR A 70 12.88 -8.39 3.21
N GLY A 71 12.85 -8.56 1.89
CA GLY A 71 13.82 -9.41 1.21
C GLY A 71 13.45 -9.73 -0.24
N ASP A 72 14.14 -10.74 -0.78
CA ASP A 72 13.92 -11.20 -2.15
C ASP A 72 12.88 -12.31 -2.18
N ASP A 73 11.61 -11.95 -2.35
CA ASP A 73 10.50 -12.90 -2.29
C ASP A 73 10.04 -13.34 -3.68
N THR A 74 9.69 -14.62 -3.79
CA THR A 74 8.96 -15.16 -4.94
C THR A 74 7.56 -15.57 -4.48
N ILE A 75 6.53 -15.02 -5.12
CA ILE A 75 5.14 -15.16 -4.72
C ILE A 75 4.34 -15.79 -5.85
N TYR A 76 3.71 -16.93 -5.58
CA TYR A 76 2.83 -17.65 -6.51
C TYR A 76 1.39 -17.60 -6.00
N GLY A 77 0.53 -16.87 -6.70
CA GLY A 77 -0.91 -16.85 -6.49
C GLY A 77 -1.60 -18.12 -6.98
N GLY A 78 -2.84 -18.29 -6.55
CA GLY A 78 -3.79 -19.30 -7.00
C GLY A 78 -4.75 -18.81 -8.10
N PRO A 79 -5.59 -19.70 -8.63
CA PRO A 79 -6.52 -19.35 -9.70
C PRO A 79 -7.81 -18.66 -9.23
N ALA A 80 -8.08 -18.55 -7.92
CA ALA A 80 -9.35 -18.05 -7.41
C ALA A 80 -9.42 -16.51 -7.39
N GLY A 81 -8.28 -15.84 -7.25
CA GLY A 81 -8.16 -14.39 -7.13
C GLY A 81 -7.65 -14.04 -5.75
N ASP A 82 -6.53 -13.33 -5.69
CA ASP A 82 -5.77 -13.15 -4.46
C ASP A 82 -5.49 -11.68 -4.18
N VAL A 83 -5.12 -11.41 -2.93
CA VAL A 83 -4.48 -10.16 -2.51
C VAL A 83 -3.00 -10.46 -2.33
N ILE A 84 -2.15 -9.78 -3.09
CA ILE A 84 -0.71 -10.04 -3.12
C ILE A 84 0.04 -8.74 -2.86
N TRP A 85 0.95 -8.72 -1.90
CA TRP A 85 1.87 -7.61 -1.65
C TRP A 85 3.30 -8.08 -1.80
N GLY A 86 4.12 -7.33 -2.55
CA GLY A 86 5.56 -7.58 -2.64
C GLY A 86 6.29 -7.32 -1.32
N ASP A 87 5.88 -6.27 -0.61
CA ASP A 87 6.30 -5.94 0.74
C ASP A 87 5.10 -5.36 1.51
N TYR A 88 4.68 -6.00 2.61
CA TYR A 88 3.52 -5.57 3.41
C TYR A 88 3.84 -4.56 4.50
N HIS A 89 5.12 -4.35 4.81
CA HIS A 89 5.48 -3.53 5.96
C HIS A 89 5.23 -2.04 5.71
N GLU A 90 5.08 -1.28 6.78
CA GLU A 90 4.79 0.17 6.71
C GLU A 90 6.04 1.05 6.75
N SER A 91 7.18 0.53 7.25
CA SER A 91 8.45 1.26 7.38
C SER A 91 9.60 0.37 7.86
N GLY A 92 10.82 0.66 7.44
CA GLY A 92 12.02 -0.12 7.80
C GLY A 92 12.68 -0.86 6.64
N TRP A 93 12.36 -0.46 5.41
CA TRP A 93 12.79 -1.06 4.15
C TRP A 93 14.32 -1.19 4.07
N PRO A 94 14.86 -2.36 3.71
CA PRO A 94 16.26 -2.49 3.35
C PRO A 94 16.56 -1.70 2.07
N SER A 95 17.84 -1.38 1.84
CA SER A 95 18.24 -0.55 0.67
C SER A 95 17.88 -1.17 -0.69
N HIS A 96 17.76 -2.49 -0.77
CA HIS A 96 17.47 -3.24 -1.98
C HIS A 96 16.70 -4.51 -1.61
N GLN A 97 15.60 -4.77 -2.33
CA GLN A 97 14.76 -5.94 -2.20
C GLN A 97 13.96 -6.14 -3.49
N THR A 98 13.63 -7.39 -3.81
CA THR A 98 12.95 -7.77 -5.05
C THR A 98 11.72 -8.62 -4.76
N ALA A 99 10.59 -8.34 -5.40
CA ALA A 99 9.44 -9.24 -5.40
C ALA A 99 9.21 -9.79 -6.81
N ILE A 100 9.22 -11.10 -6.96
CA ILE A 100 8.84 -11.82 -8.18
C ILE A 100 7.44 -12.39 -7.96
N ILE A 101 6.43 -11.87 -8.67
CA ILE A 101 5.03 -12.19 -8.42
C ILE A 101 4.42 -12.86 -9.65
N HIS A 102 3.93 -14.08 -9.49
CA HIS A 102 3.12 -14.80 -10.46
C HIS A 102 1.69 -14.95 -9.90
N ALA A 103 0.80 -14.04 -10.27
CA ALA A 103 -0.48 -13.89 -9.58
C ALA A 103 -1.54 -14.96 -9.92
N GLY A 104 -1.35 -15.73 -10.98
CA GLY A 104 -2.36 -16.66 -11.47
C GLY A 104 -3.56 -15.98 -12.14
N ASN A 105 -4.53 -16.76 -12.61
CA ASN A 105 -5.63 -16.27 -13.47
C ASN A 105 -6.91 -15.83 -12.73
N GLY A 106 -6.84 -15.69 -11.41
CA GLY A 106 -7.93 -15.13 -10.62
C GLY A 106 -8.08 -13.62 -10.79
N LYS A 107 -9.15 -13.05 -10.22
CA LYS A 107 -9.23 -11.58 -10.07
C LYS A 107 -8.27 -11.19 -8.94
N ASN A 108 -7.11 -10.66 -9.29
CA ASN A 108 -6.06 -10.35 -8.31
C ASN A 108 -5.99 -8.86 -7.96
N PHE A 109 -5.59 -8.58 -6.73
CA PHE A 109 -5.22 -7.27 -6.22
C PHE A 109 -3.75 -7.31 -5.87
N ILE A 110 -2.92 -6.72 -6.72
CA ILE A 110 -1.46 -6.81 -6.62
C ILE A 110 -0.92 -5.47 -6.16
N TYR A 111 -0.17 -5.44 -5.06
CA TYR A 111 0.49 -4.28 -4.51
C TYR A 111 2.00 -4.44 -4.70
N ALA A 112 2.49 -3.80 -5.75
CA ALA A 112 3.87 -3.81 -6.21
C ALA A 112 4.52 -2.45 -5.89
N ASN A 113 4.65 -2.14 -4.60
CA ASN A 113 5.31 -0.94 -4.10
C ASN A 113 6.60 -1.33 -3.37
N ASP A 114 7.43 -0.34 -3.01
CA ASP A 114 8.54 -0.44 -2.04
C ASP A 114 9.71 -1.41 -2.35
N THR A 115 9.60 -2.19 -3.42
CA THR A 115 10.61 -3.15 -3.89
C THR A 115 10.89 -2.94 -5.39
N VAL A 116 11.87 -3.67 -5.92
CA VAL A 116 11.93 -3.94 -7.36
C VAL A 116 10.96 -5.07 -7.68
N ASN A 117 9.88 -4.79 -8.40
CA ASN A 117 8.79 -5.73 -8.64
C ASN A 117 8.82 -6.30 -10.07
N TYR A 118 8.78 -7.62 -10.20
CA TYR A 118 8.57 -8.32 -11.46
C TYR A 118 7.24 -9.08 -11.39
N VAL A 119 6.22 -8.57 -12.10
CA VAL A 119 4.84 -9.02 -11.93
C VAL A 119 4.31 -9.66 -13.21
N TRP A 120 3.81 -10.89 -13.11
CA TRP A 120 2.97 -11.55 -14.10
C TRP A 120 1.54 -11.63 -13.57
N THR A 121 0.64 -10.88 -14.20
CA THR A 121 -0.70 -10.60 -13.64
C THR A 121 -1.69 -11.75 -13.78
N GLY A 122 -1.40 -12.72 -14.65
CA GLY A 122 -2.40 -13.62 -15.22
C GLY A 122 -3.31 -12.91 -16.22
N THR A 123 -4.21 -13.68 -16.82
CA THR A 123 -5.05 -13.24 -17.95
C THR A 123 -6.40 -12.66 -17.54
N ASN A 124 -6.71 -12.56 -16.24
CA ASN A 124 -8.02 -12.08 -15.79
C ASN A 124 -8.13 -10.56 -16.02
N PRO A 125 -9.12 -10.08 -16.81
CA PRO A 125 -9.23 -8.66 -17.10
C PRO A 125 -9.66 -7.81 -15.90
N ALA A 126 -10.14 -8.42 -14.82
CA ALA A 126 -10.53 -7.72 -13.60
C ALA A 126 -9.38 -7.59 -12.59
N THR A 127 -8.20 -8.15 -12.88
CA THR A 127 -7.00 -7.94 -12.07
C THR A 127 -6.60 -6.47 -12.09
N VAL A 128 -6.13 -5.98 -10.95
CA VAL A 128 -5.58 -4.65 -10.78
C VAL A 128 -4.20 -4.72 -10.15
N VAL A 129 -3.33 -3.80 -10.54
CA VAL A 129 -1.98 -3.65 -9.98
C VAL A 129 -1.82 -2.24 -9.43
N HIS A 130 -1.45 -2.11 -8.17
CA HIS A 130 -1.05 -0.87 -7.52
C HIS A 130 0.48 -0.81 -7.50
N ALA A 131 1.05 0.12 -8.25
CA ALA A 131 2.48 0.35 -8.43
C ALA A 131 2.77 1.85 -8.33
N HIS A 132 2.42 2.44 -7.19
CA HIS A 132 2.56 3.88 -6.92
C HIS A 132 3.98 4.28 -6.54
N GLU A 133 4.80 3.32 -6.13
CA GLU A 133 6.19 3.47 -5.70
C GLU A 133 7.04 2.29 -6.19
N GLY A 134 8.34 2.34 -5.95
CA GLY A 134 9.28 1.30 -6.38
C GLY A 134 9.62 1.37 -7.87
N SER A 135 10.03 0.22 -8.42
CA SER A 135 10.47 0.09 -9.81
C SER A 135 10.30 -1.36 -10.29
N GLY A 136 10.56 -1.63 -11.58
CA GLY A 136 10.65 -2.98 -12.10
C GLY A 136 9.88 -3.20 -13.40
N ALA A 137 9.21 -4.33 -13.55
CA ALA A 137 8.45 -4.68 -14.74
C ALA A 137 7.10 -5.31 -14.40
N ILE A 138 6.05 -4.86 -15.09
CA ILE A 138 4.69 -5.41 -14.97
C ILE A 138 4.28 -5.96 -16.33
N HIS A 139 4.04 -7.27 -16.38
CA HIS A 139 3.56 -8.01 -17.52
C HIS A 139 2.05 -8.19 -17.38
N CYS A 140 1.29 -7.26 -17.98
CA CYS A 140 -0.15 -7.41 -18.11
C CYS A 140 -0.46 -8.42 -19.22
N GLU A 141 -0.79 -9.65 -18.82
CA GLU A 141 -1.12 -10.74 -19.75
C GLU A 141 -2.56 -10.61 -20.29
N ASN A 142 -3.28 -9.57 -19.88
CA ASN A 142 -4.51 -9.11 -20.51
C ASN A 142 -4.47 -7.58 -20.67
N PRO A 143 -4.73 -7.04 -21.88
CA PRO A 143 -4.67 -5.60 -22.11
C PRO A 143 -5.72 -4.81 -21.35
N ARG A 144 -6.77 -5.44 -20.77
CA ARG A 144 -7.83 -4.80 -19.98
C ARG A 144 -7.46 -4.57 -18.50
N ILE A 145 -6.36 -5.15 -18.03
CA ILE A 145 -5.89 -4.97 -16.65
C ILE A 145 -5.51 -3.51 -16.42
N VAL A 146 -5.89 -3.00 -15.24
CA VAL A 146 -5.60 -1.63 -14.83
C VAL A 146 -4.37 -1.62 -13.94
N VAL A 147 -3.40 -0.79 -14.32
CA VAL A 147 -2.25 -0.45 -13.47
C VAL A 147 -2.49 0.93 -12.88
N PHE A 148 -2.69 0.99 -11.57
CA PHE A 148 -2.69 2.22 -10.79
C PHE A 148 -1.26 2.57 -10.43
N THR A 149 -0.81 3.77 -10.82
CA THR A 149 0.56 4.22 -10.58
C THR A 149 0.59 5.72 -10.29
N SER A 150 1.78 6.29 -10.09
CA SER A 150 2.00 7.72 -9.92
C SER A 150 2.85 8.26 -11.07
N HIS A 151 2.80 9.57 -11.32
CA HIS A 151 3.72 10.20 -12.27
C HIS A 151 5.19 10.03 -11.87
N HIS A 152 5.45 9.84 -10.57
CA HIS A 152 6.78 9.59 -10.05
C HIS A 152 7.25 8.15 -10.32
N ALA A 153 6.41 7.14 -10.07
CA ALA A 153 6.79 5.74 -10.25
C ALA A 153 6.76 5.28 -11.71
N LEU A 154 5.87 5.82 -12.54
CA LEU A 154 5.68 5.36 -13.92
C LEU A 154 7.00 5.26 -14.73
N PRO A 155 7.94 6.24 -14.71
CA PRO A 155 9.20 6.13 -15.43
C PRO A 155 10.13 5.00 -14.93
N HIS A 156 9.90 4.48 -13.73
CA HIS A 156 10.69 3.42 -13.11
C HIS A 156 10.13 2.01 -13.39
N TYR A 157 8.96 1.93 -14.04
CA TYR A 157 8.34 0.68 -14.44
C TYR A 157 8.39 0.45 -15.95
N SER A 158 8.81 -0.74 -16.35
CA SER A 158 8.58 -1.27 -17.69
C SER A 158 7.21 -1.94 -17.73
N LEU A 159 6.27 -1.37 -18.48
CA LEU A 159 4.91 -1.89 -18.61
C LEU A 159 4.76 -2.67 -19.92
N HIS A 160 4.58 -3.99 -19.82
CA HIS A 160 4.44 -4.89 -20.96
C HIS A 160 2.98 -5.31 -21.12
N GLY A 161 2.35 -4.94 -22.23
CA GLY A 161 0.95 -5.31 -22.52
C GLY A 161 -0.10 -4.52 -21.73
N CYS A 162 0.30 -3.70 -20.77
CA CYS A 162 -0.61 -2.88 -19.96
C CYS A 162 -1.13 -1.68 -20.77
N ARG A 163 -2.43 -1.67 -21.08
CA ARG A 163 -3.05 -0.58 -21.88
C ARG A 163 -3.92 0.37 -21.06
N HIS A 164 -4.33 -0.02 -19.86
CA HIS A 164 -5.09 0.85 -18.96
C HIS A 164 -4.22 1.26 -17.78
N ILE A 165 -3.82 2.52 -17.77
CA ILE A 165 -3.03 3.13 -16.71
C ILE A 165 -3.90 4.19 -16.04
N SER A 166 -3.93 4.17 -14.72
CA SER A 166 -4.65 5.14 -13.90
C SER A 166 -3.70 5.80 -12.93
N PHE A 167 -3.88 7.11 -12.71
CA PHE A 167 -3.10 7.87 -11.72
C PHE A 167 -3.88 8.12 -10.43
N PHE A 168 -5.06 7.51 -10.27
CA PHE A 168 -5.77 7.51 -9.00
C PHE A 168 -5.10 6.56 -8.01
N SER A 169 -5.08 6.94 -6.73
CA SER A 169 -4.51 6.13 -5.64
C SER A 169 -5.41 4.97 -5.20
N VAL A 170 -6.63 4.87 -5.73
CA VAL A 170 -7.62 3.85 -5.40
C VAL A 170 -8.33 3.35 -6.67
N GLY A 171 -8.65 2.05 -6.69
CA GLY A 171 -9.50 1.41 -7.70
C GLY A 171 -9.52 -0.12 -7.56
N TYR A 172 -10.58 -0.77 -8.08
CA TYR A 172 -10.88 -2.20 -7.88
C TYR A 172 -11.83 -2.78 -8.93
#